data_AF-A0A0S7YJW3-F1
#
_entry.id   AF-A0A0S7YJW3-F1
#
_cell.length_a   1.000
_cell.length_b   1.000
_cell.length_c   1.000
_cell.angle_alpha   90.00
_cell.angle_beta   90.00
_cell.angle_gamma   90.00
#
_symmetry.space_group_name_H-M   'P 1'
#
loop_
_entity.id
_entity.type
_entity.pdbx_description
1 polymer ?
#
loop_
_entity_poly.entity_id
_entity_poly.type
_entity_poly.pdbx_seq_one_letter_code
_entity_poly.pdbx_strand_id
1 'polypeptide(L)' 'MKPVIVMLALMLGVFTACSSSQDRAYKAQENVHKERLELVEKYNKCMEKAGDDAQKKEACEPYLKSAEALK' A
#
# COMPACT_ATOMS: atom_id res chain seq x y z
N MET A 1 -31.09 -17.06 34.18
CA MET A 1 -31.10 -15.73 33.54
C MET A 1 -29.81 -14.92 33.74
N LYS A 2 -29.01 -15.16 34.78
CA LYS A 2 -27.72 -14.47 35.00
C LYS A 2 -26.55 -14.85 34.05
N PRO A 3 -26.40 -16.09 33.52
CA PRO A 3 -25.19 -16.42 32.74
C PRO A 3 -25.22 -15.92 31.28
N VAL A 4 -26.41 -15.72 30.70
CA VAL A 4 -26.57 -15.27 29.32
C VAL A 4 -26.13 -13.81 29.14
N ILE A 5 -26.40 -12.97 30.14
CA ILE A 5 -26.02 -11.54 30.13
C ILE A 5 -24.49 -11.41 30.23
N VAL A 6 -23.83 -12.26 31.03
CA VAL A 6 -22.37 -12.27 31.17
C VAL A 6 -21.69 -12.75 29.88
N MET A 7 -22.23 -13.77 29.20
CA MET A 7 -21.71 -14.22 27.91
C MET A 7 -21.88 -13.17 26.80
N LEU A 8 -23.00 -12.45 26.79
CA LEU A 8 -23.25 -11.40 25.80
C LEU A 8 -22.31 -10.20 25.99
N ALA A 9 -22.00 -9.83 27.23
CA ALA A 9 -21.04 -8.78 27.55
C ALA A 9 -19.60 -9.14 27.14
N LEU A 10 -19.22 -10.41 27.23
CA LEU A 10 -17.89 -10.90 26.83
C LEU A 10 -17.67 -10.84 25.32
N MET A 11 -18.71 -11.16 24.52
CA MET A 11 -18.66 -11.08 23.05
C MET A 11 -18.53 -9.64 22.54
N LEU A 12 -19.19 -8.67 23.19
CA LEU A 12 -19.14 -7.26 22.79
C LEU A 12 -17.76 -6.60 23.04
N GLY A 13 -16.97 -7.12 23.98
CA GLY A 13 -15.63 -6.59 24.30
C GLY A 13 -14.55 -6.91 23.26
N VAL A 14 -14.77 -7.90 22.38
CA VAL A 14 -13.74 -8.35 21.41
C VAL A 14 -13.68 -7.43 20.18
N PHE A 15 -14.76 -6.70 19.87
CA PHE A 15 -14.83 -5.83 18.68
C PHE A 15 -14.05 -4.53 18.81
N THR A 16 -13.78 -4.05 20.04
CA THR A 16 -13.07 -2.77 20.26
C THR A 16 -11.55 -2.89 20.14
N ALA A 17 -11.00 -4.11 20.13
CA ALA A 17 -9.56 -4.36 20.02
C ALA A 17 -9.03 -4.44 18.58
N CYS A 18 -9.91 -4.43 17.55
CA CYS A 18 -9.51 -4.56 16.14
C CYS A 18 -9.23 -3.23 15.41
N SER A 19 -9.51 -2.07 16.01
CA SER A 19 -9.30 -0.77 15.34
C SER A 19 -7.83 -0.48 15.07
N SER A 20 -6.95 -0.77 16.04
CA SER A 20 -5.50 -0.49 15.94
C SER A 20 -4.79 -1.25 14.80
N SER A 21 -5.18 -2.50 14.53
CA SER A 21 -4.62 -3.29 13.43
C SER A 21 -5.09 -2.78 12.06
N GLN A 22 -6.31 -2.25 11.99
CA GLN A 22 -6.88 -1.72 10.76
C GLN A 22 -6.19 -0.43 10.34
N ASP A 23 -5.93 0.49 11.29
CA ASP A 23 -5.17 1.72 11.03
C ASP A 23 -3.73 1.44 10.54
N ARG A 24 -3.06 0.44 11.13
CA ARG A 24 -1.71 0.06 10.69
C ARG A 24 -1.71 -0.54 9.29
N ALA A 25 -2.67 -1.41 8.99
CA ALA A 25 -2.83 -1.98 7.65
C ALA A 25 -3.15 -0.88 6.61
N TYR A 26 -3.99 0.08 6.98
CA TYR A 26 -4.31 1.22 6.12
C TYR A 26 -3.09 2.09 5.83
N LYS A 27 -2.31 2.45 6.85
CA LYS A 27 -1.04 3.19 6.67
C LYS A 27 -0.01 2.43 5.84
N ALA A 28 0.07 1.12 6.02
CA ALA A 28 0.95 0.28 5.21
C ALA A 28 0.55 0.31 3.73
N GLN A 29 -0.75 0.16 3.42
CA GLN A 29 -1.24 0.29 2.05
C GLN A 29 -1.04 1.70 1.48
N GLU A 30 -1.27 2.73 2.28
CA GLU A 30 -1.06 4.12 1.86
C GLU A 30 0.41 4.37 1.48
N ASN A 31 1.35 3.85 2.27
CA ASN A 31 2.78 3.99 1.99
C ASN A 31 3.18 3.24 0.72
N VAL A 32 2.75 1.97 0.56
CA VAL A 32 3.00 1.18 -0.65
C VAL A 32 2.43 1.90 -1.89
N HIS A 33 1.24 2.48 -1.76
CA HIS A 33 0.61 3.24 -2.84
C HIS A 33 1.41 4.50 -3.20
N LYS A 34 1.89 5.25 -2.20
CA LYS A 34 2.75 6.43 -2.41
C LYS A 34 4.06 6.05 -3.09
N GLU A 35 4.74 5.01 -2.61
CA GLU A 35 5.99 4.53 -3.23
C GLU A 35 5.78 4.12 -4.68
N ARG A 36 4.67 3.43 -4.98
CA ARG A 36 4.30 3.07 -6.35
C ARG A 36 4.11 4.30 -7.24
N LEU A 37 3.43 5.34 -6.75
CA LEU A 37 3.24 6.59 -7.49
C LEU A 37 4.58 7.30 -7.75
N GLU A 38 5.47 7.36 -6.76
CA GLU A 38 6.79 7.97 -6.93
C GLU A 38 7.64 7.25 -7.98
N LEU A 39 7.59 5.91 -8.02
CA LEU A 39 8.32 5.13 -9.01
C LEU A 39 7.78 5.34 -10.43
N VAL A 40 6.46 5.41 -10.60
CA VAL A 40 5.84 5.76 -11.88
C VAL A 40 6.19 7.19 -12.29
N GLU A 41 6.23 8.14 -11.37
CA GLU A 41 6.65 9.51 -11.66
C GLU A 41 8.12 9.58 -12.09
N LYS A 42 9.00 8.84 -11.42
CA LYS A 42 10.42 8.71 -11.80
C LYS A 42 10.56 8.09 -13.18
N TYR A 43 9.77 7.06 -13.50
CA TYR A 43 9.71 6.48 -14.84
C TYR A 43 9.29 7.53 -15.88
N ASN A 44 8.20 8.25 -15.67
CA ASN A 44 7.72 9.28 -16.60
C ASN A 44 8.76 10.38 -16.84
N LYS A 45 9.39 10.90 -15.77
CA LYS A 45 10.48 11.89 -15.88
C LYS A 45 11.70 11.33 -16.61
N CYS A 46 12.00 10.04 -16.42
CA CYS A 46 13.08 9.37 -17.13
C CYS A 46 12.76 9.26 -18.63
N MET A 47 11.54 8.85 -18.97
CA MET A 47 11.07 8.73 -20.36
C MET A 47 11.06 10.08 -21.08
N GLU A 48 10.63 11.15 -20.39
CA GLU A 48 10.68 12.51 -20.92
C GLU A 48 12.12 12.95 -21.23
N LYS A 49 13.06 12.68 -20.32
CA LYS A 49 14.49 12.96 -20.53
C LYS A 49 15.14 12.08 -21.59
N ALA A 50 14.66 10.84 -21.74
CA ALA A 50 15.15 9.92 -22.75
C ALA A 50 14.77 10.36 -24.17
N GLY A 51 13.64 11.08 -24.34
CA GLY A 51 13.18 11.54 -25.64
C GLY A 51 12.88 10.37 -26.56
N ASP A 52 13.58 10.26 -27.69
CA ASP A 52 13.47 9.13 -28.63
C ASP A 52 14.65 8.13 -28.57
N ASP A 53 15.56 8.32 -27.63
CA ASP A 53 16.72 7.44 -27.45
C ASP A 53 16.31 6.11 -26.83
N ALA A 54 16.36 5.05 -27.63
CA ALA A 54 15.95 3.70 -27.22
C ALA A 54 16.78 3.16 -26.04
N GLN A 55 18.08 3.45 -25.99
CA GLN A 55 18.95 2.98 -24.90
C GLN A 55 18.60 3.68 -23.58
N LYS A 56 18.28 4.98 -23.64
CA LYS A 56 17.84 5.73 -22.46
C LYS A 56 16.44 5.30 -22.00
N LYS A 57 15.53 4.99 -22.91
CA LYS A 57 14.20 4.44 -22.57
C LYS A 57 14.32 3.09 -21.86
N GLU A 58 15.21 2.21 -22.32
CA GLU A 58 15.46 0.91 -21.67
C GLU A 58 15.98 1.08 -20.24
N ALA A 59 16.84 2.07 -20.01
CA ALA A 59 17.33 2.41 -18.66
C ALA A 59 16.22 2.94 -17.72
N CYS A 60 15.06 3.33 -18.23
CA CYS A 60 13.91 3.74 -17.42
C CYS A 60 13.06 2.55 -16.95
N GLU A 61 13.07 1.41 -17.65
CA GLU A 61 12.24 0.24 -17.31
C GLU A 61 12.35 -0.28 -15.86
N PRO A 62 13.52 -0.25 -15.20
CA PRO A 62 13.63 -0.71 -13.82
C PRO A 62 12.71 0.03 -12.84
N TYR A 63 12.41 1.32 -13.07
CA TYR A 63 11.47 2.09 -12.24
C TYR A 63 10.05 1.54 -12.36
N LEU A 64 9.62 1.20 -13.57
CA LEU A 64 8.30 0.64 -13.82
C LEU A 64 8.18 -0.77 -13.22
N LYS A 65 9.19 -1.62 -13.43
CA LYS A 65 9.24 -2.97 -12.83
C LYS A 65 9.21 -2.94 -11.31
N SER A 66 9.90 -1.97 -10.70
CA SER A 66 9.87 -1.77 -9.25
C SER A 66 8.48 -1.34 -8.76
N ALA A 67 7.79 -0.48 -9.51
CA ALA A 67 6.43 -0.04 -9.18
C ALA A 67 5.40 -1.19 -9.27
N GLU A 68 5.60 -2.14 -10.18
CA GLU A 68 4.75 -3.33 -10.33
C GLU A 68 5.02 -4.41 -9.28
N ALA A 69 6.24 -4.47 -8.75
CA ALA A 69 6.65 -5.41 -7.71
C ALA A 69 6.11 -5.05 -6.32
N LEU A 70 5.77 -3.78 -6.08
CA LEU A 70 5.10 -3.32 -4.86
C LEU A 70 3.62 -3.74 -4.88
N LYS A 71 3.35 -4.92 -4.31
CA LYS A 71 2.01 -5.50 -4.09
C LYS A 71 1.49 -5.24 -2.68
#